data_AF-A0A7T2ZXF1-F1
#
_entry.id   AF-A0A7T2ZXF1-F1
#
_cell.length_a   1.000
_cell.length_b   1.000
_cell.length_c   1.000
_cell.angle_alpha   90.00
_cell.angle_beta   90.00
_cell.angle_gamma   90.00
#
_symmetry.space_group_name_H-M   'P 1'
#
loop_
_entity.id
_entity.type
_entity.pdbx_description
1 polymer ?
#
loop_
_entity_poly.entity_id
_entity_poly.type
_entity_poly.pdbx_seq_one_letter_code
_entity_poly.pdbx_strand_id
1 'polypeptide(L)'
;MKSSRVSIILCYDERIEVEKGVFEKQVVEKKVKAEKEKIYQRRLDKALADGQVLTARFRIRSNYVTDSLDYVKYKGKEYKVNVGTESDDGHYTIIELGELK
;
A
#
# COMPACT_ATOMS: atom_id res chain seq x y z
N MET A 1 -21.93 -12.04 0.62
CA MET A 1 -21.14 -10.91 1.15
C MET A 1 -20.96 -9.87 0.06
N LYS A 2 -21.35 -8.61 0.27
CA LYS A 2 -21.01 -7.51 -0.66
C LYS A 2 -19.49 -7.36 -0.66
N SER A 3 -18.82 -7.81 -1.72
CA SER A 3 -17.39 -7.59 -1.91
C SER A 3 -17.18 -6.07 -1.89
N SER A 4 -16.50 -5.57 -0.85
CA SER A 4 -16.23 -4.14 -0.69
C SER A 4 -15.02 -3.76 -1.54
N ARG A 5 -15.17 -3.94 -2.86
CA ARG A 5 -14.15 -3.59 -3.85
C ARG A 5 -14.05 -2.09 -3.90
N VAL A 6 -12.84 -1.58 -3.74
CA VAL A 6 -12.49 -0.17 -3.83
C VAL A 6 -11.35 0.02 -4.82
N SER A 7 -11.22 1.22 -5.35
CA SER A 7 -10.01 1.61 -6.08
C SER A 7 -9.07 2.34 -5.14
N ILE A 8 -7.81 1.97 -5.15
CA ILE A 8 -6.72 2.67 -4.48
C ILE A 8 -5.62 2.98 -5.49
N ILE A 9 -4.74 3.93 -5.19
CA ILE A 9 -3.60 4.25 -6.04
C ILE A 9 -2.33 3.94 -5.25
N LEU A 10 -1.52 3.05 -5.77
CA LEU A 10 -0.19 2.72 -5.26
C LEU A 10 0.79 3.74 -5.84
N CYS A 11 1.55 4.42 -5.00
CA CYS A 11 2.49 5.46 -5.43
C CYS A 11 3.91 4.99 -5.12
N TYR A 12 4.69 4.74 -6.17
CA TYR A 12 6.05 4.23 -6.09
C TYR A 12 7.05 5.37 -6.29
N ASP A 13 8.10 5.36 -5.49
CA ASP A 13 9.27 6.22 -5.72
C ASP A 13 10.21 5.49 -6.68
N GLU A 14 10.26 5.96 -7.93
CA GLU A 14 11.20 5.44 -8.92
C GLU A 14 12.32 6.45 -9.17
N ARG A 15 13.51 5.95 -9.50
CA ARG A 15 14.63 6.78 -9.96
C ARG A 15 14.78 6.57 -11.46
N ILE A 16 14.56 7.62 -12.21
CA ILE A 16 14.70 7.61 -13.67
C ILE A 16 15.97 8.35 -14.07
N GLU A 17 16.73 7.78 -15.00
CA GLU A 17 17.88 8.45 -15.60
C GLU A 17 17.37 9.47 -16.63
N VAL A 18 17.55 10.76 -16.33
CA VAL A 18 17.09 11.86 -17.21
C VAL A 18 18.20 12.33 -18.15
N GLU A 19 19.45 12.20 -17.70
CA GLU A 19 20.66 12.43 -18.48
C GLU A 19 21.72 11.40 -18.04
N LYS A 20 22.75 11.19 -18.86
CA LYS A 20 23.80 10.21 -18.57
C LYS A 20 24.41 10.43 -17.17
N GLY A 21 24.09 9.55 -16.23
CA GLY A 21 24.52 9.61 -14.83
C GLY A 21 23.71 10.53 -13.90
N VAL A 22 22.64 11.18 -14.37
CA VAL A 22 21.75 12.05 -13.58
C VAL A 22 20.42 11.33 -13.36
N PHE A 23 20.10 11.07 -12.09
CA PHE A 23 18.87 10.37 -11.69
C PHE A 23 17.95 11.29 -10.93
N GLU A 24 16.74 11.48 -11.44
CA GLU A 24 15.67 12.21 -10.76
C GLU A 24 14.69 11.25 -10.10
N LYS A 25 14.10 11.69 -8.98
CA LYS A 25 13.01 10.98 -8.32
C LYS A 25 11.70 11.30 -9.03
N GLN A 26 10.97 10.27 -9.45
CA GLN A 26 9.64 10.39 -10.03
C GLN A 26 8.67 9.49 -9.27
N VAL A 27 7.49 10.04 -8.95
CA VAL A 27 6.40 9.26 -8.37
C VAL A 27 5.62 8.61 -9.50
N VAL A 28 5.54 7.28 -9.50
CA VAL A 28 4.74 6.49 -10.43
C VAL A 28 3.45 6.06 -9.74
N GLU A 29 2.32 6.53 -10.27
CA GLU A 29 1.00 6.21 -9.75
C GLU A 29 0.37 5.01 -10.48
N LYS A 30 -0.02 3.99 -9.73
CA LYS A 30 -0.69 2.80 -10.25
C LYS A 30 -2.05 2.61 -9.59
N LYS A 31 -3.11 2.87 -10.34
CA LYS A 31 -4.49 2.63 -9.89
C LYS A 31 -4.83 1.14 -9.92
N VAL A 32 -5.26 0.60 -8.80
CA VAL A 32 -5.55 -0.83 -8.64
C VAL A 32 -6.91 -1.06 -7.98
N LYS A 33 -7.51 -2.22 -8.26
CA LYS A 33 -8.71 -2.69 -7.56
C LYS A 33 -8.28 -3.50 -6.35
N ALA A 34 -8.81 -3.12 -5.18
CA ALA A 34 -8.51 -3.76 -3.91
C ALA A 34 -9.80 -4.14 -3.17
N GLU A 35 -9.74 -5.14 -2.32
CA GLU A 35 -10.78 -5.51 -1.39
C GLU A 35 -10.42 -4.98 -0.01
N LYS A 36 -11.30 -4.18 0.60
CA LYS A 36 -11.09 -3.72 1.97
C LYS A 36 -11.37 -4.88 2.93
N GLU A 37 -10.36 -5.27 3.69
CA GLU A 37 -10.50 -6.30 4.70
C GLU A 37 -10.96 -5.74 6.04
N LYS A 38 -11.67 -6.56 6.82
CA LYS A 38 -11.97 -6.24 8.21
C LYS A 38 -10.67 -6.34 9.02
N ILE A 39 -10.40 -5.31 9.82
CA ILE A 39 -9.31 -5.34 10.78
C ILE A 39 -9.85 -5.91 12.08
N TYR A 40 -9.26 -7.02 12.54
CA TYR A 40 -9.62 -7.64 13.81
C TYR A 40 -8.85 -6.98 14.96
N GLN A 41 -9.42 -7.00 16.17
CA GLN A 41 -8.84 -6.37 17.35
C GLN A 41 -7.38 -6.77 17.58
N ARG A 42 -7.07 -8.08 17.46
CA ARG A 42 -5.69 -8.59 17.59
C ARG A 42 -4.67 -7.89 16.68
N ARG A 43 -5.08 -7.48 15.47
CA ARG A 43 -4.18 -6.77 14.53
C ARG A 43 -4.04 -5.29 14.90
N LEU A 44 -5.11 -4.66 15.41
CA LEU A 44 -5.04 -3.30 15.97
C LEU A 44 -4.12 -3.25 17.18
N ASP A 45 -4.26 -4.21 18.11
CA ASP A 45 -3.44 -4.29 19.32
C ASP A 45 -1.96 -4.48 18.96
N LYS A 46 -1.67 -5.30 17.93
CA LYS A 46 -0.31 -5.47 17.42
C LYS A 46 0.25 -4.16 16.85
N ALA A 47 -0.51 -3.49 15.97
CA ALA A 47 -0.07 -2.22 15.40
C ALA A 47 0.20 -1.17 16.50
N LEU A 48 -0.66 -1.10 17.50
CA LEU A 48 -0.49 -0.22 18.66
C LEU A 48 0.76 -0.56 19.48
N ALA A 49 1.03 -1.86 19.71
CA ALA A 49 2.25 -2.32 20.38
C ALA A 49 3.52 -1.98 19.60
N ASP A 50 3.43 -1.99 18.26
CA ASP A 50 4.51 -1.58 17.35
C ASP A 50 4.60 -0.04 17.21
N GLY A 51 3.77 0.73 17.93
CA GLY A 51 3.74 2.20 17.89
C GLY A 51 3.13 2.78 16.61
N GLN A 52 2.37 1.99 15.86
CA GLN A 52 1.80 2.34 14.56
C GLN A 52 0.28 2.51 14.64
N VAL A 53 -0.24 3.49 13.90
CA VAL A 53 -1.69 3.62 13.64
C VAL A 53 -2.06 2.70 12.49
N LEU A 54 -3.10 1.88 12.62
CA LEU A 54 -3.62 1.05 11.52
C LEU A 54 -4.99 1.56 11.05
N THR A 55 -5.03 2.24 9.91
CA THR A 55 -6.23 2.91 9.39
C THR A 55 -7.07 2.00 8.50
N ALA A 56 -6.42 1.24 7.62
CA ALA A 56 -7.10 0.38 6.67
C ALA A 56 -6.22 -0.81 6.28
N ARG A 57 -6.85 -1.90 5.85
CA ARG A 57 -6.19 -3.08 5.31
C ARG A 57 -6.82 -3.45 3.98
N PHE A 58 -6.00 -3.66 2.98
CA PHE A 58 -6.42 -3.95 1.62
C PHE A 58 -5.77 -5.22 1.12
N ARG A 59 -6.58 -6.06 0.47
CA ARG A 59 -6.11 -7.17 -0.35
C ARG A 59 -6.22 -6.79 -1.82
N ILE A 60 -5.10 -6.79 -2.53
CA ILE A 60 -5.00 -6.43 -3.95
C ILE A 60 -4.74 -7.71 -4.72
N ARG A 61 -5.46 -7.92 -5.82
CA ARG A 61 -5.24 -9.09 -6.69
C ARG A 61 -4.02 -8.81 -7.58
N SER A 62 -3.06 -9.72 -7.60
CA SER A 62 -1.69 -9.60 -8.14
C SER A 62 -0.63 -9.28 -7.09
N ASN A 63 0.60 -9.67 -7.38
CA ASN A 63 1.77 -9.36 -6.59
C ASN A 63 2.33 -8.00 -7.00
N TYR A 64 2.36 -7.06 -6.05
CA TYR A 64 2.91 -5.73 -6.23
C TYR A 64 4.12 -5.63 -5.30
N VAL A 65 5.26 -5.22 -5.87
CA VAL A 65 6.50 -5.07 -5.10
C VAL A 65 6.29 -4.01 -4.04
N THR A 66 6.31 -4.40 -2.77
CA THR A 66 6.01 -3.43 -1.70
C THR A 66 7.21 -2.65 -1.21
N ASP A 67 8.43 -3.09 -1.54
CA ASP A 67 9.68 -2.47 -1.08
C ASP A 67 9.91 -1.05 -1.64
N SER A 68 9.42 -0.77 -2.84
CA SER A 68 9.50 0.55 -3.49
C SER A 68 8.22 1.37 -3.36
N LEU A 69 7.22 0.86 -2.64
CA LEU A 69 5.96 1.55 -2.45
C LEU A 69 6.10 2.62 -1.36
N ASP A 70 6.03 3.89 -1.76
CA ASP A 70 6.21 5.02 -0.85
C ASP A 70 4.91 5.30 -0.08
N TYR A 71 3.78 5.43 -0.77
CA TYR A 71 2.48 5.68 -0.13
C TYR A 71 1.29 5.21 -0.96
N VAL A 72 0.10 5.24 -0.36
CA VAL A 72 -1.16 4.88 -1.04
C VAL A 72 -2.16 6.03 -0.98
N LYS A 73 -2.75 6.38 -2.13
CA LYS A 73 -3.90 7.28 -2.17
C LYS A 73 -5.19 6.48 -2.01
N TYR A 74 -5.94 6.80 -0.97
CA TYR A 74 -7.26 6.24 -0.70
C TYR A 74 -8.25 7.35 -0.36
N LYS A 75 -9.39 7.39 -1.07
CA LYS A 75 -10.41 8.45 -0.93
C LYS A 75 -9.83 9.87 -1.03
N GLY A 76 -8.88 10.07 -1.94
CA GLY A 76 -8.25 11.38 -2.18
C GLY A 76 -7.26 11.82 -1.10
N LYS A 77 -6.90 10.96 -0.16
CA LYS A 77 -5.90 11.22 0.88
C LYS A 77 -4.71 10.29 0.74
N GLU A 78 -3.54 10.77 1.13
CA GLU A 78 -2.27 10.03 1.09
C GLU A 78 -2.02 9.39 2.45
N TYR A 79 -1.77 8.09 2.46
CA TYR A 79 -1.49 7.32 3.68
C TYR A 79 -0.14 6.64 3.55
N LYS A 80 0.61 6.64 4.65
CA LYS A 80 1.83 5.83 4.77
C LYS A 80 1.48 4.35 4.67
N VAL A 81 2.41 3.56 4.17
CA VAL A 81 2.29 2.10 4.17
C VAL A 81 3.04 1.57 5.38
N ASN A 82 2.34 0.94 6.32
CA ASN A 82 2.97 0.32 7.49
C ASN A 82 3.55 -1.05 7.13
N VAL A 83 2.78 -1.82 6.37
CA VAL A 83 3.14 -3.19 5.98
C VAL A 83 2.68 -3.45 4.56
N GLY A 84 3.61 -3.93 3.74
CA GLY A 84 3.35 -4.65 2.51
C GLY A 84 3.62 -6.14 2.72
N THR A 85 2.74 -7.01 2.26
CA THR A 85 2.95 -8.45 2.31
C THR A 85 2.54 -9.05 0.98
N GLU A 86 3.53 -9.53 0.26
CA GLU A 86 3.39 -10.28 -0.97
C GLU A 86 3.02 -11.73 -0.64
N SER A 87 2.08 -12.30 -1.38
CA SER A 87 1.75 -13.72 -1.23
C SER A 87 2.82 -14.58 -1.88
N ASP A 88 3.22 -15.67 -1.22
CA ASP A 88 4.22 -16.62 -1.76
C ASP A 88 3.83 -17.21 -3.13
N ASP A 89 2.52 -17.33 -3.41
CA ASP A 89 1.97 -17.82 -4.68
C ASP A 89 1.81 -16.72 -5.76
N GLY A 90 2.18 -15.48 -5.43
CA GLY A 90 2.09 -14.30 -6.32
C GLY A 90 0.65 -13.87 -6.67
N HIS A 91 -0.38 -14.40 -6.02
CA HIS A 91 -1.77 -14.12 -6.37
C HIS A 91 -2.31 -12.84 -5.74
N TYR A 92 -1.77 -12.38 -4.61
CA TYR A 92 -2.27 -11.19 -3.93
C TYR A 92 -1.20 -10.44 -3.13
N THR A 93 -1.43 -9.16 -2.94
CA THR A 93 -0.66 -8.31 -2.03
C THR A 93 -1.58 -7.81 -0.93
N ILE A 94 -1.17 -7.91 0.32
CA ILE A 94 -1.84 -7.27 1.45
C ILE A 94 -1.09 -5.98 1.77
N ILE A 95 -1.83 -4.89 1.89
CA ILE A 95 -1.28 -3.58 2.28
C ILE A 95 -2.04 -3.06 3.49
N GLU A 96 -1.30 -2.67 4.51
CA GLU A 96 -1.81 -2.01 5.71
C GLU A 96 -1.43 -0.54 5.70
N LEU A 97 -2.46 0.31 5.73
CA LEU A 97 -2.31 1.75 5.71
C LEU A 97 -2.16 2.29 7.12
N GLY A 98 -1.18 3.18 7.26
CA GLY A 98 -0.84 3.89 8.46
C GLY A 98 -1.63 5.17 8.68
N GLU A 99 -0.95 6.12 9.30
CA GLU A 99 -1.37 7.52 9.38
C GLU A 99 -1.36 8.23 8.02
N LEU A 100 -1.91 9.43 7.98
CA LEU A 100 -1.80 10.32 6.82
C LEU A 100 -0.32 10.71 6.62
N LYS A 101 0.11 10.74 5.36
CA LYS A 101 1.45 11.18 4.97
C LYS A 101 1.59 12.69 5.09
#